data_AF-A0A4Q3V1Q7-F1
#
_entry.id   AF-A0A4Q3V1Q7-F1
#
_cell.length_a   1.000
_cell.length_b   1.000
_cell.length_c   1.000
_cell.angle_alpha   90.00
_cell.angle_beta   90.00
_cell.angle_gamma   90.00
#
_symmetry.space_group_name_H-M   'P 1'
#
loop_
_entity.id
_entity.type
_entity.pdbx_description
1 polymer ?
#
loop_
_entity_poly.entity_id
_entity_poly.type
_entity_poly.pdbx_seq_one_letter_code
_entity_poly.pdbx_strand_id
1 'polypeptide(L)'
;MSFTVAIVGRPNVGKSTFFNRLLEQRKAIVDDVSGVTRDRQYGVADWNGKTFNVIDTGGFVAGSEDVFEKEIAKQVLIAVDEADAIIFMVDAHTGMTELDDSMAHVLRRSTKPVFVTVNKVDNNEQLLEASEFYSLGFEHLFFIAAASGSGSGELLDAIAELIKVEDDALEESEVMNALPKFAIIGQPNVGKSSLLNALIGQERTIVSDIAGTTRDTIHTHYNLFQKEFVLIDTAGIRRKAKVHEDLEFYSVIRAIKALDEADVCLLLLDAEKGITAQDLNIFSLAARKGKGVVVLVNKWDLVAKETNTAKEYEATLKKRLAPFSDVPI
;
A
#
# COMPACT_ATOMS: atom_id res chain seq x y z
N MET A 1 5.85 -10.49 8.30
CA MET A 1 5.59 -9.39 7.31
C MET A 1 4.08 -9.17 7.19
N SER A 2 3.59 -7.95 7.00
CA SER A 2 2.14 -7.66 6.93
C SER A 2 1.50 -8.16 5.63
N PHE A 3 0.48 -9.01 5.74
CA PHE A 3 -0.23 -9.54 4.59
C PHE A 3 -0.98 -8.44 3.82
N THR A 4 -0.88 -8.43 2.49
CA THR A 4 -1.43 -7.39 1.62
C THR A 4 -2.33 -7.98 0.54
N VAL A 5 -3.53 -7.41 0.38
CA VAL A 5 -4.52 -7.84 -0.60
C VAL A 5 -4.80 -6.70 -1.58
N ALA A 6 -4.68 -6.98 -2.89
CA ALA A 6 -5.03 -6.01 -3.92
C ALA A 6 -6.39 -6.33 -4.54
N ILE A 7 -7.25 -5.30 -4.65
CA ILE A 7 -8.53 -5.37 -5.34
C ILE A 7 -8.34 -4.84 -6.76
N VAL A 8 -8.49 -5.73 -7.75
CA VAL A 8 -8.35 -5.44 -9.18
C VAL A 8 -9.64 -5.75 -9.92
N GLY A 9 -9.84 -5.13 -11.07
CA GLY A 9 -11.00 -5.33 -11.93
C GLY A 9 -11.35 -4.08 -12.72
N ARG A 10 -12.12 -4.23 -13.79
CA ARG A 10 -12.54 -3.10 -14.66
C ARG A 10 -13.30 -2.00 -13.90
N PRO A 11 -13.46 -0.80 -14.44
CA PRO A 11 -14.26 0.26 -13.81
C PRO A 11 -15.68 -0.20 -13.46
N ASN A 12 -16.26 0.41 -12.42
CA ASN A 12 -17.68 0.27 -12.03
C ASN A 12 -18.15 -1.12 -11.58
N VAL A 13 -17.24 -2.08 -11.37
CA VAL A 13 -17.55 -3.40 -10.76
C VAL A 13 -17.79 -3.35 -9.25
N GLY A 14 -17.60 -2.18 -8.61
CA GLY A 14 -17.83 -1.98 -7.18
C GLY A 14 -16.62 -2.18 -6.27
N LYS A 15 -15.39 -2.08 -6.80
CA LYS A 15 -14.13 -2.13 -6.02
C LYS A 15 -14.11 -1.19 -4.84
N SER A 16 -14.37 0.10 -5.06
CA SER A 16 -14.33 1.11 -3.98
C SER A 16 -15.45 0.92 -2.96
N THR A 17 -16.61 0.39 -3.38
CA THR A 17 -17.70 0.01 -2.45
C THR A 17 -17.24 -1.11 -1.52
N PHE A 18 -16.61 -2.15 -2.08
CA PHE A 18 -16.09 -3.26 -1.28
C PHE A 18 -14.92 -2.82 -0.40
N PHE A 19 -13.98 -2.07 -0.95
CA PHE A 19 -12.85 -1.48 -0.22
C PHE A 19 -13.32 -0.68 1.00
N ASN A 20 -14.24 0.26 0.83
CA ASN A 20 -14.77 1.06 1.94
C ASN A 20 -15.41 0.17 3.00
N ARG A 21 -16.18 -0.84 2.58
CA ARG A 21 -16.78 -1.79 3.52
C ARG A 21 -15.75 -2.51 4.38
N LEU A 22 -14.62 -2.92 3.79
CA LEU A 22 -13.52 -3.57 4.54
C LEU A 22 -12.92 -2.64 5.60
N LEU A 23 -12.91 -1.33 5.35
CA LEU A 23 -12.40 -0.35 6.31
C LEU A 23 -13.42 0.01 7.41
N GLU A 24 -14.71 -0.08 7.12
CA GLU A 24 -15.79 0.30 8.04
C GLU A 24 -15.91 -0.62 9.27
N GLN A 25 -15.33 -1.83 9.23
CA GLN A 25 -15.26 -2.72 10.40
C GLN A 25 -14.45 -2.12 11.56
N ARG A 26 -13.70 -1.01 11.34
CA ARG A 26 -12.96 -0.27 12.37
C ARG A 26 -13.41 1.19 12.54
N LYS A 27 -14.61 1.60 12.10
CA LYS A 27 -15.13 2.97 12.27
C LYS A 27 -15.52 3.25 13.73
N ALA A 28 -14.51 3.46 14.58
CA ALA A 28 -14.60 4.41 15.67
C ALA A 28 -13.58 5.51 15.37
N ILE A 29 -14.08 6.64 14.87
CA ILE A 29 -13.41 7.94 14.73
C ILE A 29 -12.50 8.07 13.49
N VAL A 30 -13.05 8.63 12.40
CA VAL A 30 -12.72 9.93 11.76
C VAL A 30 -13.52 10.04 10.46
N ASP A 31 -14.08 11.23 10.23
CA ASP A 31 -15.05 11.59 9.19
C ASP A 31 -14.71 11.21 7.76
N ASP A 32 -15.77 10.78 7.06
CA ASP A 32 -15.80 10.47 5.64
C ASP A 32 -15.49 11.72 4.79
N VAL A 33 -14.36 11.72 4.09
CA VAL A 33 -14.23 12.52 2.87
C VAL A 33 -14.65 11.64 1.71
N SER A 34 -15.96 11.62 1.48
CA SER A 34 -16.57 11.13 0.25
C SER A 34 -16.07 11.96 -0.93
N GLY A 35 -15.25 11.36 -1.79
CA GLY A 35 -14.83 11.94 -3.06
C GLY A 35 -14.34 10.87 -4.02
N VAL A 36 -15.07 10.67 -5.11
CA VAL A 36 -14.59 9.96 -6.30
C VAL A 36 -13.22 10.49 -6.68
N THR A 37 -12.18 9.72 -6.40
CA THR A 37 -10.81 10.01 -6.83
C THR A 37 -10.41 8.96 -7.85
N ARG A 38 -9.75 9.41 -8.92
CA ARG A 38 -8.97 8.56 -9.83
C ARG A 38 -7.76 7.94 -9.12
N ASP A 39 -7.55 8.29 -7.85
CA ASP A 39 -6.40 7.89 -7.03
C ASP A 39 -6.66 6.56 -6.33
N ARG A 40 -5.59 5.78 -6.20
CA ARG A 40 -5.59 4.46 -5.58
C ARG A 40 -5.70 4.60 -4.07
N GLN A 41 -6.57 3.81 -3.45
CA GLN A 41 -6.88 3.91 -2.02
C GLN A 41 -6.22 2.78 -1.24
N TYR A 42 -5.82 3.09 0.00
CA TYR A 42 -5.10 2.18 0.88
C TYR A 42 -5.77 2.15 2.24
N GLY A 43 -5.86 0.98 2.85
CA GLY A 43 -6.38 0.86 4.19
C GLY A 43 -6.04 -0.46 4.85
N VAL A 44 -6.47 -0.59 6.10
CA VAL A 44 -6.26 -1.78 6.93
C VAL A 44 -7.62 -2.37 7.22
N ALA A 45 -7.77 -3.65 6.91
CA ALA A 45 -8.94 -4.44 7.26
C ALA A 45 -8.59 -5.39 8.41
N ASP A 46 -9.60 -5.76 9.20
CA ASP A 46 -9.51 -6.77 10.24
C ASP A 46 -10.63 -7.77 9.99
N TRP A 47 -10.32 -9.07 9.96
CA TRP A 47 -11.33 -10.12 9.86
C TRP A 47 -10.94 -11.29 10.75
N ASN A 48 -11.84 -11.69 11.64
CA ASN A 48 -11.59 -12.74 12.64
C ASN A 48 -10.26 -12.55 13.42
N GLY A 49 -9.94 -11.29 13.76
CA GLY A 49 -8.72 -10.92 14.49
C GLY A 49 -7.43 -10.97 13.66
N LYS A 50 -7.52 -11.25 12.36
CA LYS A 50 -6.40 -11.18 11.43
C LYS A 50 -6.45 -9.85 10.68
N THR A 51 -5.40 -9.06 10.84
CA THR A 51 -5.26 -7.76 10.18
C THR A 51 -4.46 -7.87 8.89
N PHE A 52 -4.90 -7.18 7.85
CA PHE A 52 -4.20 -7.14 6.56
C PHE A 52 -4.37 -5.79 5.86
N ASN A 53 -3.43 -5.47 4.99
CA ASN A 53 -3.50 -4.28 4.14
C ASN A 53 -4.42 -4.56 2.95
N VAL A 54 -5.21 -3.57 2.56
CA VAL A 54 -6.03 -3.61 1.35
C VAL A 54 -5.69 -2.44 0.46
N ILE A 55 -5.60 -2.71 -0.84
CA ILE A 55 -5.27 -1.73 -1.88
C ILE A 55 -6.38 -1.76 -2.94
N ASP A 56 -7.05 -0.62 -3.17
CA ASP A 56 -7.91 -0.43 -4.35
C ASP A 56 -7.06 0.16 -5.48
N THR A 57 -6.86 -0.62 -6.55
CA THR A 57 -6.03 -0.20 -7.68
C THR A 57 -6.69 0.87 -8.56
N GLY A 58 -7.93 1.28 -8.24
CA GLY A 58 -8.74 2.18 -9.05
C GLY A 58 -9.32 1.49 -10.30
N GLY A 59 -10.27 2.13 -10.98
CA GLY A 59 -10.80 1.63 -12.26
C GLY A 59 -9.85 1.91 -13.42
N PHE A 60 -9.55 0.88 -14.23
CA PHE A 60 -8.75 1.02 -15.46
C PHE A 60 -9.49 1.86 -16.51
N VAL A 61 -9.02 3.08 -16.80
CA VAL A 61 -9.67 3.98 -17.77
C VAL A 61 -9.34 3.53 -19.21
N ALA A 62 -10.38 3.41 -20.04
CA ALA A 62 -10.29 2.94 -21.42
C ALA A 62 -9.58 3.93 -22.36
N GLY A 63 -8.67 3.39 -23.18
CA GLY A 63 -8.05 4.01 -24.36
C GLY A 63 -7.93 2.96 -25.49
N SER A 64 -7.49 3.35 -26.69
CA SER A 64 -7.49 2.51 -27.92
C SER A 64 -6.94 1.08 -27.76
N GLU A 65 -7.58 0.11 -28.42
CA GLU A 65 -7.45 -1.36 -28.28
C GLU A 65 -6.00 -1.92 -28.21
N ASP A 66 -5.10 -1.59 -29.14
CA ASP A 66 -3.76 -2.22 -29.20
C ASP A 66 -2.75 -1.78 -28.12
N VAL A 67 -2.91 -0.56 -27.60
CA VAL A 67 -2.09 -0.04 -26.50
C VAL A 67 -2.68 -0.48 -25.15
N PHE A 68 -3.96 -0.84 -25.15
CA PHE A 68 -4.77 -1.06 -23.96
C PHE A 68 -4.43 -2.36 -23.24
N GLU A 69 -4.33 -3.49 -23.95
CA GLU A 69 -4.03 -4.79 -23.33
C GLU A 69 -2.66 -4.79 -22.63
N LYS A 70 -1.64 -4.18 -23.26
CA LYS A 70 -0.29 -4.09 -22.68
C LYS A 70 -0.24 -3.21 -21.45
N GLU A 71 -0.94 -2.08 -21.47
CA GLU A 71 -0.97 -1.16 -20.32
C GLU A 71 -1.83 -1.71 -19.17
N ILE A 72 -2.94 -2.40 -19.45
CA ILE A 72 -3.71 -3.13 -18.44
C ILE A 72 -2.86 -4.23 -17.83
N ALA A 73 -2.23 -5.07 -18.65
CA ALA A 73 -1.38 -6.15 -18.18
C ALA A 73 -0.26 -5.62 -17.29
N LYS A 74 0.40 -4.53 -17.70
CA LYS A 74 1.41 -3.85 -16.89
C LYS A 74 0.82 -3.40 -15.56
N GLN A 75 -0.30 -2.70 -15.52
CA GLN A 75 -0.88 -2.22 -14.26
C GLN A 75 -1.39 -3.34 -13.34
N VAL A 76 -1.96 -4.42 -13.88
CA VAL A 76 -2.39 -5.60 -13.12
C VAL A 76 -1.18 -6.33 -12.55
N LEU A 77 -0.15 -6.59 -13.36
CA LEU A 77 1.07 -7.28 -12.92
C LEU A 77 1.76 -6.55 -11.76
N ILE A 78 1.71 -5.22 -11.75
CA ILE A 78 2.29 -4.42 -10.68
C ILE A 78 1.53 -4.62 -9.35
N ALA A 79 0.20 -4.63 -9.38
CA ALA A 79 -0.60 -4.95 -8.20
C ALA A 79 -0.39 -6.39 -7.74
N VAL A 80 -0.24 -7.31 -8.70
CA VAL A 80 0.08 -8.70 -8.46
C VAL A 80 1.43 -8.84 -7.75
N ASP A 81 2.50 -8.25 -8.26
CA ASP A 81 3.86 -8.41 -7.74
C ASP A 81 4.01 -7.96 -6.29
N GLU A 82 3.21 -6.99 -5.85
CA GLU A 82 3.34 -6.39 -4.53
C GLU A 82 2.35 -6.92 -3.48
N ALA A 83 1.22 -7.52 -3.87
CA ALA A 83 0.25 -8.11 -2.94
C ALA A 83 0.55 -9.58 -2.61
N ASP A 84 0.11 -10.10 -1.48
CA ASP A 84 0.21 -11.53 -1.14
C ASP A 84 -0.96 -12.34 -1.72
N ALA A 85 -2.11 -11.69 -1.92
CA ALA A 85 -3.28 -12.25 -2.59
C ALA A 85 -4.05 -11.20 -3.40
N ILE A 86 -4.83 -11.66 -4.37
CA ILE A 86 -5.57 -10.81 -5.31
C ILE A 86 -7.07 -11.07 -5.22
N ILE A 87 -7.86 -10.02 -5.08
CA ILE A 87 -9.31 -10.05 -5.29
C ILE A 87 -9.57 -9.51 -6.68
N PHE A 88 -9.97 -10.40 -7.60
CA PHE A 88 -10.36 -10.03 -8.95
C PHE A 88 -11.88 -9.84 -9.00
N MET A 89 -12.31 -8.58 -8.92
CA MET A 89 -13.73 -8.22 -8.90
C MET A 89 -14.32 -8.08 -10.30
N VAL A 90 -15.44 -8.77 -10.52
CA VAL A 90 -16.28 -8.69 -11.73
C VAL A 90 -17.73 -8.33 -11.35
N ASP A 91 -18.58 -8.01 -12.32
CA ASP A 91 -19.93 -7.49 -12.09
C ASP A 91 -21.00 -8.41 -12.69
N ALA A 92 -21.85 -8.99 -11.84
CA ALA A 92 -22.93 -9.88 -12.25
C ALA A 92 -23.93 -9.23 -13.22
N HIS A 93 -24.21 -7.92 -13.08
CA HIS A 93 -25.24 -7.26 -13.89
C HIS A 93 -24.79 -7.03 -15.33
N THR A 94 -23.51 -6.78 -15.52
CA THR A 94 -22.95 -6.59 -16.88
C THR A 94 -22.60 -7.93 -17.51
N GLY A 95 -22.31 -8.94 -16.69
CA GLY A 95 -21.73 -10.19 -17.12
C GLY A 95 -20.26 -10.07 -17.52
N MET A 96 -19.75 -11.15 -18.13
CA MET A 96 -18.36 -11.26 -18.57
C MET A 96 -18.06 -10.34 -19.77
N THR A 97 -16.94 -9.62 -19.70
CA THR A 97 -16.48 -8.73 -20.77
C THR A 97 -15.09 -9.11 -21.27
N GLU A 98 -14.69 -8.62 -22.46
CA GLU A 98 -13.33 -8.81 -23.01
C GLU A 98 -12.24 -8.28 -22.07
N LEU A 99 -12.56 -7.22 -21.31
CA LEU A 99 -11.69 -6.67 -20.28
C LEU A 99 -11.46 -7.65 -19.14
N ASP A 100 -12.50 -8.36 -18.72
CA ASP A 100 -12.42 -9.35 -17.66
C ASP A 100 -11.61 -10.57 -18.12
N ASP A 101 -11.78 -11.01 -19.37
CA ASP A 101 -10.98 -12.11 -19.95
C ASP A 101 -9.50 -11.72 -20.11
N SER A 102 -9.22 -10.50 -20.58
CA SER A 102 -7.86 -9.97 -20.69
C SER A 102 -7.16 -9.91 -19.33
N MET A 103 -7.84 -9.43 -18.29
CA MET A 103 -7.32 -9.41 -16.93
C MET A 103 -7.13 -10.83 -16.38
N ALA A 104 -8.09 -11.72 -16.60
CA ALA A 104 -8.00 -13.12 -16.21
C ALA A 104 -6.78 -13.82 -16.82
N HIS A 105 -6.50 -13.59 -18.10
CA HIS A 105 -5.34 -14.17 -18.79
C HIS A 105 -4.00 -13.77 -18.15
N VAL A 106 -3.89 -12.52 -17.68
CA VAL A 106 -2.73 -12.04 -16.95
C VAL A 106 -2.67 -12.68 -15.56
N LEU A 107 -3.79 -12.69 -14.84
CA LEU A 107 -3.87 -13.20 -13.47
C LEU A 107 -3.65 -14.71 -13.37
N ARG A 108 -4.05 -15.51 -14.36
CA ARG A 108 -3.78 -16.96 -14.40
C ARG A 108 -2.29 -17.31 -14.43
N ARG A 109 -1.43 -16.37 -14.86
CA ARG A 109 0.03 -16.55 -14.88
C ARG A 109 0.70 -16.19 -13.55
N SER A 110 -0.05 -15.57 -12.64
CA SER A 110 0.42 -15.25 -11.30
C SER A 110 0.60 -16.52 -10.48
N THR A 111 1.66 -16.57 -9.67
CA THR A 111 1.83 -17.62 -8.66
C THR A 111 1.08 -17.33 -7.36
N LYS A 112 0.42 -16.17 -7.27
CA LYS A 112 -0.27 -15.70 -6.06
C LYS A 112 -1.74 -16.14 -6.08
N PRO A 113 -2.34 -16.42 -4.92
CA PRO A 113 -3.77 -16.74 -4.82
C PRO A 113 -4.63 -15.63 -5.43
N VAL A 114 -5.54 -16.02 -6.32
CA VAL A 114 -6.51 -15.13 -6.96
C VAL A 114 -7.91 -15.59 -6.56
N PHE A 115 -8.63 -14.69 -5.89
CA PHE A 115 -10.02 -14.86 -5.49
C PHE A 115 -10.89 -14.08 -6.48
N VAL A 116 -11.60 -14.79 -7.36
CA VAL A 116 -12.55 -14.14 -8.27
C VAL A 116 -13.81 -13.81 -7.48
N THR A 117 -14.20 -12.56 -7.50
CA THR A 117 -15.30 -12.04 -6.69
C THR A 117 -16.33 -11.40 -7.60
N VAL A 118 -17.41 -12.14 -7.86
CA VAL A 118 -18.55 -11.66 -8.63
C VAL A 118 -19.42 -10.80 -7.73
N ASN A 119 -19.41 -9.50 -7.97
CA ASN A 119 -20.12 -8.51 -7.17
C ASN A 119 -21.53 -8.22 -7.73
N LYS A 120 -22.37 -7.59 -6.91
CA LYS A 120 -23.78 -7.22 -7.20
C LYS A 120 -24.71 -8.42 -7.35
N VAL A 121 -24.43 -9.50 -6.62
CA VAL A 121 -25.31 -10.68 -6.53
C VAL A 121 -26.25 -10.47 -5.33
N ASP A 122 -27.32 -9.73 -5.56
CA ASP A 122 -28.29 -9.32 -4.54
C ASP A 122 -29.42 -10.36 -4.35
N ASN A 123 -29.61 -11.28 -5.31
CA ASN A 123 -30.68 -12.29 -5.28
C ASN A 123 -30.29 -13.62 -5.98
N ASN A 124 -31.15 -14.63 -5.83
CA ASN A 124 -30.92 -15.98 -6.38
C ASN A 124 -30.93 -16.03 -7.92
N GLU A 125 -31.66 -15.14 -8.60
CA GLU A 125 -31.70 -15.09 -10.06
C GLU A 125 -30.33 -14.64 -10.61
N GLN A 126 -29.77 -13.58 -10.02
CA GLN A 126 -28.43 -13.10 -10.33
C GLN A 126 -27.34 -14.12 -9.99
N LEU A 127 -27.53 -14.94 -8.95
CA LEU A 127 -26.61 -16.02 -8.62
C LEU A 127 -26.57 -17.09 -9.73
N LEU A 128 -27.70 -17.38 -10.36
CA LEU A 128 -27.79 -18.31 -11.49
C LEU A 128 -27.10 -17.74 -12.74
N GLU A 129 -27.35 -16.46 -13.05
CA GLU A 129 -26.71 -15.76 -14.18
C GLU A 129 -25.19 -15.69 -14.00
N ALA A 130 -24.73 -15.42 -12.77
CA ALA A 130 -23.32 -15.33 -12.42
C ALA A 130 -22.56 -16.67 -12.56
N SER A 131 -23.23 -17.79 -12.82
CA SER A 131 -22.56 -19.07 -13.10
C SER A 131 -21.66 -19.02 -14.35
N GLU A 132 -21.84 -18.06 -15.26
CA GLU A 132 -20.93 -17.88 -16.40
C GLU A 132 -19.47 -17.61 -15.98
N PHE A 133 -19.24 -17.01 -14.81
CA PHE A 133 -17.90 -16.63 -14.36
C PHE A 133 -17.03 -17.83 -13.95
N TYR A 134 -17.61 -19.03 -13.80
CA TYR A 134 -16.82 -20.27 -13.68
C TYR A 134 -15.92 -20.49 -14.91
N SER A 135 -16.31 -19.96 -16.08
CA SER A 135 -15.51 -20.05 -17.32
C SER A 135 -14.16 -19.35 -17.24
N LEU A 136 -13.96 -18.43 -16.28
CA LEU A 136 -12.68 -17.75 -16.07
C LEU A 136 -11.55 -18.70 -15.63
N GLY A 137 -11.90 -19.89 -15.12
CA GLY A 137 -10.95 -20.97 -14.84
C GLY A 137 -10.12 -20.78 -13.57
N PHE A 138 -10.64 -20.04 -12.59
CA PHE A 138 -10.04 -19.92 -11.26
C PHE A 138 -10.70 -20.90 -10.29
N GLU A 139 -9.91 -21.44 -9.37
CA GLU A 139 -10.38 -22.36 -8.33
C GLU A 139 -11.31 -21.68 -7.33
N HIS A 140 -10.98 -20.43 -6.97
CA HIS A 140 -11.68 -19.69 -5.95
C HIS A 140 -12.62 -18.64 -6.58
N LEU A 141 -13.92 -18.91 -6.51
CA LEU A 141 -14.98 -18.03 -7.00
C LEU A 141 -15.98 -17.72 -5.88
N PHE A 142 -16.22 -16.45 -5.61
CA PHE A 142 -17.14 -15.97 -4.58
C PHE A 142 -18.18 -15.03 -5.18
N PHE A 143 -19.40 -15.14 -4.70
CA PHE A 143 -20.51 -14.28 -5.09
C PHE A 143 -20.87 -13.35 -3.93
N ILE A 144 -20.81 -12.04 -4.16
CA ILE A 144 -21.01 -11.06 -3.10
C ILE A 144 -21.94 -9.93 -3.54
N ALA A 145 -22.48 -9.23 -2.55
CA ALA A 145 -23.08 -7.92 -2.72
C ALA A 145 -22.36 -6.91 -1.82
N ALA A 146 -21.34 -6.22 -2.34
CA ALA A 146 -20.51 -5.31 -1.55
C ALA A 146 -21.31 -4.19 -0.85
N ALA A 147 -22.44 -3.77 -1.43
CA ALA A 147 -23.30 -2.74 -0.84
C ALA A 147 -23.98 -3.23 0.46
N SER A 148 -24.47 -4.48 0.48
CA SER A 148 -25.16 -5.06 1.64
C SER A 148 -24.24 -5.88 2.55
N GLY A 149 -23.09 -6.31 2.04
CA GLY A 149 -22.14 -7.22 2.71
C GLY A 149 -22.47 -8.69 2.57
N SER A 150 -23.50 -9.05 1.80
CA SER A 150 -23.83 -10.45 1.59
C SER A 150 -22.68 -11.20 0.88
N GLY A 151 -22.40 -12.43 1.32
CA GLY A 151 -21.38 -13.30 0.73
C GLY A 151 -19.92 -12.91 1.00
N SER A 152 -19.65 -11.73 1.57
CA SER A 152 -18.26 -11.30 1.80
C SER A 152 -17.54 -12.10 2.89
N GLY A 153 -18.28 -12.75 3.80
CA GLY A 153 -17.70 -13.54 4.89
C GLY A 153 -16.84 -14.70 4.38
N GLU A 154 -17.37 -15.51 3.46
CA GLU A 154 -16.64 -16.67 2.90
C GLU A 154 -15.38 -16.25 2.15
N LEU A 155 -15.45 -15.16 1.40
CA LEU A 155 -14.29 -14.57 0.73
C LEU A 155 -13.22 -14.14 1.74
N LEU A 156 -13.63 -13.48 2.83
CA LEU A 156 -12.71 -12.99 3.86
C LEU A 156 -12.14 -14.12 4.72
N ASP A 157 -12.91 -15.18 4.96
CA ASP A 157 -12.42 -16.40 5.61
C ASP A 157 -11.33 -17.06 4.76
N ALA A 158 -11.55 -17.22 3.46
CA ALA A 158 -10.56 -17.79 2.54
C ALA A 158 -9.27 -16.94 2.46
N ILE A 159 -9.39 -15.61 2.48
CA ILE A 159 -8.22 -14.71 2.56
C ILE A 159 -7.52 -14.87 3.92
N ALA A 160 -8.28 -14.89 5.00
CA ALA A 160 -7.76 -15.01 6.36
C ALA A 160 -7.02 -16.32 6.59
N GLU A 161 -7.40 -17.42 5.93
CA GLU A 161 -6.68 -18.70 5.96
C GLU A 161 -5.25 -18.60 5.41
N LEU A 162 -5.00 -17.72 4.43
CA LEU A 162 -3.66 -17.49 3.88
C LEU A 162 -2.76 -16.69 4.83
N ILE A 163 -3.36 -15.90 5.72
CA ILE A 163 -2.63 -15.14 6.72
C ILE A 163 -2.17 -16.13 7.79
N LYS A 164 -0.93 -16.57 7.65
CA LYS A 164 -0.22 -17.29 8.72
C LYS A 164 -0.15 -16.35 9.91
N VAL A 165 -0.78 -16.74 11.01
CA VAL A 165 -0.46 -16.14 12.30
C VAL A 165 0.97 -16.59 12.56
N GLU A 166 1.91 -15.65 12.58
CA GLU A 166 3.20 -15.89 13.20
C GLU A 166 2.88 -16.12 14.68
N ASP A 167 2.49 -17.34 15.04
CA ASP A 167 2.55 -17.81 16.43
C ASP A 167 4.02 -17.67 16.81
N ASP A 168 4.31 -16.62 17.59
CA ASP A 168 5.58 -16.33 18.25
C ASP A 168 6.75 -17.16 17.71
N ALA A 169 7.39 -16.65 16.64
CA ALA A 169 8.77 -17.03 16.34
C ALA A 169 9.68 -16.39 17.41
N LEU A 170 9.50 -16.84 18.65
CA LEU A 170 10.53 -16.83 19.66
C LEU A 170 11.58 -17.84 19.20
N GLU A 171 12.84 -17.41 19.37
CA GLU A 171 14.09 -18.14 19.16
C GLU A 171 14.74 -17.94 17.76
N GLU A 172 15.88 -17.20 17.79
CA GLU A 172 16.95 -17.10 16.78
C GLU A 172 17.13 -15.82 15.92
N SER A 173 16.64 -14.63 16.31
CA SER A 173 17.07 -13.35 15.68
C SER A 173 17.28 -12.16 16.63
N GLU A 174 17.71 -12.42 17.85
CA GLU A 174 17.77 -11.45 18.96
C GLU A 174 18.66 -10.21 18.74
N VAL A 175 19.59 -10.20 17.78
CA VAL A 175 20.47 -9.02 17.58
C VAL A 175 19.91 -8.03 16.55
N MET A 176 19.23 -8.49 15.50
CA MET A 176 18.60 -7.60 14.51
C MET A 176 17.18 -7.19 14.87
N ASN A 177 16.46 -7.99 15.67
CA ASN A 177 15.13 -7.61 16.17
C ASN A 177 15.16 -6.63 17.35
N ALA A 178 16.34 -6.33 17.92
CA ALA A 178 16.49 -5.37 19.01
C ALA A 178 16.81 -3.93 18.54
N LEU A 179 17.26 -3.75 17.29
CA LEU A 179 17.62 -2.44 16.77
C LEU A 179 16.37 -1.69 16.27
N PRO A 180 16.21 -0.40 16.61
CA PRO A 180 15.12 0.40 16.08
C PRO A 180 15.11 0.41 14.55
N LYS A 181 13.94 0.25 13.95
CA LYS A 181 13.73 0.22 12.50
C LYS A 181 13.14 1.55 12.04
N PHE A 182 13.77 2.18 11.07
CA PHE A 182 13.33 3.46 10.50
C PHE A 182 13.01 3.31 9.01
N ALA A 183 11.88 3.85 8.58
CA ALA A 183 11.52 3.95 7.16
C ALA A 183 11.44 5.40 6.71
N ILE A 184 11.99 5.71 5.53
CA ILE A 184 11.81 7.03 4.88
C ILE A 184 10.64 6.90 3.90
N ILE A 185 9.51 7.53 4.24
CA ILE A 185 8.28 7.47 3.46
C ILE A 185 7.90 8.85 2.92
N GLY A 186 7.01 8.90 1.93
CA GLY A 186 6.55 10.14 1.30
C GLY A 186 6.40 10.02 -0.21
N GLN A 187 5.87 11.06 -0.84
CA GLN A 187 5.60 11.05 -2.28
C GLN A 187 6.85 10.85 -3.16
N PRO A 188 6.68 10.41 -4.42
CA PRO A 188 7.75 10.46 -5.42
C PRO A 188 8.38 11.86 -5.52
N ASN A 189 9.70 11.93 -5.76
CA ASN A 189 10.43 13.18 -6.01
C ASN A 189 10.46 14.24 -4.88
N VAL A 190 10.00 13.91 -3.68
CA VAL A 190 10.16 14.75 -2.46
C VAL A 190 11.61 14.75 -1.93
N GLY A 191 12.48 13.91 -2.49
CA GLY A 191 13.92 13.86 -2.15
C GLY A 191 14.34 12.74 -1.20
N LYS A 192 13.54 11.66 -1.07
CA LYS A 192 13.89 10.48 -0.24
C LYS A 192 15.26 9.90 -0.55
N SER A 193 15.58 9.74 -1.84
CA SER A 193 16.88 9.23 -2.28
C SER A 193 18.03 10.18 -1.94
N SER A 194 17.81 11.49 -2.07
CA SER A 194 18.80 12.49 -1.68
C SER A 194 19.04 12.48 -0.18
N LEU A 195 17.99 12.34 0.64
CA LEU A 195 18.11 12.22 2.08
C LEU A 195 18.87 10.93 2.47
N LEU A 196 18.51 9.79 1.89
CA LEU A 196 19.22 8.53 2.16
C LEU A 196 20.70 8.65 1.77
N ASN A 197 21.00 9.22 0.60
CA ASN A 197 22.38 9.42 0.17
C ASN A 197 23.12 10.41 1.07
N ALA A 198 22.46 11.44 1.60
CA ALA A 198 23.06 12.37 2.55
C ALA A 198 23.35 11.67 3.90
N LEU A 199 22.50 10.73 4.32
CA LEU A 199 22.74 9.90 5.49
C LEU A 199 23.91 8.93 5.23
N ILE A 200 23.97 8.30 4.05
CA ILE A 200 25.01 7.32 3.67
C ILE A 200 26.36 7.97 3.35
N GLY A 201 26.37 9.15 2.73
CA GLY A 201 27.55 9.79 2.13
C GLY A 201 28.39 10.64 3.08
N GLN A 202 27.99 10.78 4.33
CA GLN A 202 28.93 11.19 5.38
C GLN A 202 29.74 9.96 5.78
N GLU A 203 31.06 10.08 5.99
CA GLU A 203 31.94 9.00 6.46
C GLU A 203 31.41 8.39 7.77
N ARG A 204 30.48 7.46 7.65
CA ARG A 204 29.75 6.83 8.73
C ARG A 204 29.71 5.35 8.36
N THR A 205 30.25 4.54 9.27
CA THR A 205 30.58 3.15 9.00
C THR A 205 29.30 2.35 8.73
N ILE A 206 28.98 2.13 7.45
CA ILE A 206 28.03 1.10 7.06
C ILE A 206 28.72 -0.23 7.37
N VAL A 207 28.40 -0.83 8.51
CA VAL A 207 28.90 -2.15 8.86
C VAL A 207 28.10 -3.16 8.05
N SER A 208 28.64 -3.55 6.89
CA SER A 208 27.96 -4.40 5.90
C SER A 208 28.23 -5.90 6.06
N ASP A 209 28.90 -6.34 7.13
CA ASP A 209 29.49 -7.70 7.16
C ASP A 209 28.99 -8.56 8.32
N ILE A 210 27.68 -8.79 8.41
CA ILE A 210 27.18 -10.00 9.08
C ILE A 210 27.10 -11.10 8.03
N ALA A 211 28.10 -12.00 8.03
CA ALA A 211 28.17 -13.14 7.13
C ALA A 211 26.94 -14.05 7.33
N GLY A 212 26.06 -14.13 6.31
CA GLY A 212 24.88 -14.98 6.31
C GLY A 212 23.64 -14.42 5.60
N THR A 213 23.64 -13.13 5.22
CA THR A 213 22.43 -12.43 4.74
C THR A 213 22.24 -12.41 3.22
N THR A 214 22.69 -13.45 2.50
CA THR A 214 22.57 -13.51 1.03
C THR A 214 21.14 -13.77 0.51
N ARG A 215 20.11 -13.62 1.35
CA ARG A 215 18.70 -13.61 0.92
C ARG A 215 17.97 -12.28 1.10
N ASP A 216 18.45 -11.35 1.95
CA ASP A 216 17.70 -10.14 2.34
C ASP A 216 18.52 -8.83 2.22
N THR A 217 19.02 -8.53 1.02
CA THR A 217 19.80 -7.31 0.69
C THR A 217 18.99 -5.99 0.70
N ILE A 218 17.88 -5.89 1.43
CA ILE A 218 16.94 -4.75 1.33
C ILE A 218 17.19 -3.68 2.41
N HIS A 219 17.65 -4.08 3.60
CA HIS A 219 17.82 -3.19 4.75
C HIS A 219 19.27 -2.71 4.91
N THR A 220 19.47 -1.46 5.32
CA THR A 220 20.80 -0.92 5.62
C THR A 220 20.96 -0.78 7.13
N HIS A 221 21.92 -1.49 7.72
CA HIS A 221 22.36 -1.25 9.10
C HIS A 221 23.14 0.07 9.17
N TYR A 222 22.80 0.92 10.13
CA TYR A 222 23.32 2.27 10.24
C TYR A 222 23.75 2.57 11.68
N ASN A 223 24.94 3.12 11.86
CA ASN A 223 25.46 3.55 13.16
C ASN A 223 25.75 5.05 13.12
N LEU A 224 25.05 5.80 13.95
CA LEU A 224 25.22 7.24 14.07
C LEU A 224 25.25 7.66 15.54
N PHE A 225 26.30 8.38 15.94
CA PHE A 225 26.50 8.82 17.32
C PHE A 225 26.40 7.66 18.33
N GLN A 226 26.94 6.48 17.99
CA GLN A 226 26.84 5.24 18.80
C GLN A 226 25.39 4.75 19.00
N LYS A 227 24.48 5.14 18.10
CA LYS A 227 23.13 4.60 18.01
C LYS A 227 23.04 3.76 16.75
N GLU A 228 22.82 2.47 16.96
CA GLU A 228 22.63 1.50 15.91
C GLU A 228 21.15 1.40 15.58
N PHE A 229 20.82 1.37 14.30
CA PHE A 229 19.46 1.22 13.81
C PHE A 229 19.43 0.66 12.39
N VAL A 230 18.27 0.20 11.97
CA VAL A 230 18.05 -0.38 10.65
C VAL A 230 17.22 0.58 9.80
N LEU A 231 17.72 0.94 8.62
CA LEU A 231 16.96 1.64 7.60
C LEU A 231 16.25 0.64 6.69
N ILE A 232 14.93 0.68 6.69
CA ILE A 232 14.06 -0.20 5.92
C ILE A 232 13.98 0.28 4.46
N ASP A 233 13.93 -0.68 3.53
CA ASP A 233 13.77 -0.48 2.08
C ASP A 233 14.77 0.49 1.42
N THR A 234 16.06 0.19 1.57
CA THR A 234 17.13 0.93 0.89
C THR A 234 17.38 0.45 -0.54
N ALA A 235 16.92 -0.75 -0.92
CA ALA A 235 17.11 -1.31 -2.26
C ALA A 235 16.30 -0.55 -3.34
N GLY A 236 15.07 -0.13 -3.03
CA GLY A 236 14.26 0.72 -3.91
C GLY A 236 14.86 2.12 -4.13
N ILE A 237 15.66 2.58 -3.17
CA ILE A 237 16.33 3.89 -3.23
C ILE A 237 17.67 3.79 -3.98
N ARG A 238 18.44 2.71 -3.79
CA ARG A 238 19.73 2.48 -4.48
C ARG A 238 19.58 2.17 -5.98
N ARG A 239 18.51 1.48 -6.40
CA ARG A 239 18.26 1.19 -7.83
C ARG A 239 17.82 2.41 -8.66
N LYS A 240 17.36 3.50 -8.02
CA LYS A 240 16.91 4.74 -8.71
C LYS A 240 18.01 5.51 -9.44
N ALA A 241 19.27 5.11 -9.32
CA ALA A 241 20.34 5.73 -10.10
C ALA A 241 20.33 5.35 -11.60
N LYS A 242 19.54 4.36 -12.03
CA LYS A 242 19.64 3.83 -13.41
C LYS A 242 18.35 3.51 -14.16
N VAL A 243 17.16 3.64 -13.56
CA VAL A 243 15.91 3.21 -14.23
C VAL A 243 14.83 4.30 -14.13
N HIS A 244 14.41 4.80 -15.29
CA HIS A 244 13.15 5.55 -15.45
C HIS A 244 11.99 4.55 -15.32
N GLU A 245 11.60 4.23 -14.09
CA GLU A 245 10.34 3.53 -13.85
C GLU A 245 9.22 4.56 -13.73
N ASP A 246 8.44 4.70 -14.80
CA ASP A 246 7.04 5.08 -14.67
C ASP A 246 6.39 4.08 -13.74
N LEU A 247 6.10 4.47 -12.48
CA LEU A 247 4.87 4.17 -11.77
C LEU A 247 4.96 4.66 -10.31
N GLU A 248 4.21 5.72 -10.00
CA GLU A 248 4.02 6.23 -8.64
C GLU A 248 3.51 5.15 -7.66
N PHE A 249 2.80 4.14 -8.17
CA PHE A 249 2.25 3.02 -7.41
C PHE A 249 3.29 2.17 -6.68
N TYR A 250 4.40 1.80 -7.35
CA TYR A 250 5.47 1.01 -6.72
C TYR A 250 6.05 1.72 -5.50
N SER A 251 6.15 3.05 -5.57
CA SER A 251 6.66 3.84 -4.47
C SER A 251 5.73 3.84 -3.26
N VAL A 252 4.41 3.63 -3.44
CA VAL A 252 3.44 3.62 -2.35
C VAL A 252 3.37 2.26 -1.68
N ILE A 253 3.28 1.16 -2.42
CA ILE A 253 3.22 -0.16 -1.77
C ILE A 253 4.51 -0.46 -1.02
N ARG A 254 5.66 -0.12 -1.60
CA ARG A 254 6.93 -0.21 -0.88
C ARG A 254 6.98 0.66 0.36
N ALA A 255 6.42 1.88 0.30
CA ALA A 255 6.31 2.72 1.50
C ALA A 255 5.41 2.08 2.57
N ILE A 256 4.35 1.37 2.20
CA ILE A 256 3.47 0.66 3.13
C ILE A 256 4.19 -0.54 3.76
N LYS A 257 4.86 -1.36 2.96
CA LYS A 257 5.69 -2.48 3.46
C LYS A 257 6.79 -1.96 4.40
N ALA A 258 7.46 -0.88 4.01
CA ALA A 258 8.48 -0.25 4.83
C ALA A 258 7.93 0.31 6.15
N LEU A 259 6.75 0.93 6.10
CA LEU A 259 6.02 1.42 7.29
C LEU A 259 5.66 0.26 8.23
N ASP A 260 5.28 -0.90 7.69
CA ASP A 260 4.86 -2.05 8.49
C ASP A 260 6.00 -2.68 9.27
N GLU A 261 7.18 -2.72 8.67
CA GLU A 261 8.40 -3.21 9.30
C GLU A 261 9.09 -2.17 10.21
N ALA A 262 8.83 -0.88 10.01
CA ALA A 262 9.47 0.19 10.78
C ALA A 262 8.82 0.39 12.16
N ASP A 263 9.62 0.84 13.13
CA ASP A 263 9.13 1.37 14.40
C ASP A 263 8.82 2.86 14.28
N VAL A 264 9.65 3.58 13.52
CA VAL A 264 9.52 5.03 13.28
C VAL A 264 9.57 5.34 11.78
N CYS A 265 8.58 6.08 11.32
CA CYS A 265 8.45 6.57 9.96
C CYS A 265 8.89 8.03 9.84
N LEU A 266 9.85 8.29 8.97
CA LEU A 266 10.29 9.61 8.57
C LEU A 266 9.47 10.04 7.33
N LEU A 267 8.39 10.79 7.55
CA LEU A 267 7.50 11.27 6.48
C LEU A 267 8.10 12.53 5.84
N LEU A 268 8.71 12.35 4.66
CA LEU A 268 9.38 13.41 3.92
C LEU A 268 8.39 14.15 3.01
N LEU A 269 8.22 15.45 3.24
CA LEU A 269 7.37 16.36 2.47
C LEU A 269 8.21 17.27 1.58
N ASP A 270 7.62 17.74 0.49
CA ASP A 270 8.20 18.77 -0.38
C ASP A 270 7.68 20.15 0.06
N ALA A 271 8.58 21.03 0.46
CA ALA A 271 8.23 22.33 1.02
C ALA A 271 7.38 23.20 0.09
N GLU A 272 7.65 23.14 -1.23
CA GLU A 272 6.92 23.94 -2.23
C GLU A 272 5.49 23.43 -2.45
N LYS A 273 5.30 22.12 -2.38
CA LYS A 273 3.99 21.48 -2.57
C LYS A 273 3.14 21.52 -1.32
N GLY A 274 3.76 21.52 -0.14
CA GLY A 274 3.05 21.32 1.12
C GLY A 274 2.55 19.89 1.30
N ILE A 275 1.68 19.71 2.28
CA ILE A 275 1.08 18.41 2.57
C ILE A 275 -0.09 18.12 1.63
N THR A 276 -0.06 16.96 0.98
CA THR A 276 -1.12 16.53 0.05
C THR A 276 -2.04 15.48 0.67
N ALA A 277 -3.11 15.11 -0.05
CA ALA A 277 -4.01 14.02 0.36
C ALA A 277 -3.27 12.68 0.50
N GLN A 278 -2.30 12.40 -0.37
CA GLN A 278 -1.53 11.16 -0.32
C GLN A 278 -0.63 11.10 0.94
N ASP A 279 -0.01 12.22 1.32
CA ASP A 279 0.80 12.28 2.53
C ASP A 279 -0.07 12.11 3.78
N LEU A 280 -1.28 12.69 3.79
CA LEU A 280 -2.26 12.51 4.85
C LEU A 280 -2.72 11.05 4.96
N ASN A 281 -2.92 10.35 3.84
CA ASN A 281 -3.27 8.93 3.84
C ASN A 281 -2.14 8.08 4.44
N ILE A 282 -0.89 8.32 4.03
CA ILE A 282 0.29 7.63 4.57
C ILE A 282 0.45 7.92 6.07
N PHE A 283 0.29 9.17 6.48
CA PHE A 283 0.33 9.59 7.88
C PHE A 283 -0.77 8.88 8.71
N SER A 284 -2.01 8.89 8.24
CA SER A 284 -3.14 8.23 8.90
C SER A 284 -2.89 6.74 9.04
N LEU A 285 -2.31 6.10 8.03
CA LEU A 285 -1.94 4.69 8.07
C LEU A 285 -0.88 4.41 9.15
N ALA A 286 0.18 5.22 9.20
CA ALA A 286 1.22 5.09 10.24
C ALA A 286 0.64 5.24 11.65
N ALA A 287 -0.22 6.25 11.85
CA ALA A 287 -0.89 6.50 13.12
C ALA A 287 -1.82 5.34 13.52
N ARG A 288 -2.63 4.80 12.59
CA ARG A 288 -3.53 3.66 12.85
C ARG A 288 -2.78 2.39 13.25
N LYS A 289 -1.55 2.24 12.76
CA LYS A 289 -0.64 1.12 13.09
C LYS A 289 0.24 1.40 14.32
N GLY A 290 0.05 2.53 15.00
CA GLY A 290 0.79 2.88 16.21
C GLY A 290 2.29 3.12 15.97
N LYS A 291 2.68 3.46 14.73
CA LYS A 291 4.08 3.74 14.38
C LYS A 291 4.46 5.13 14.87
N GLY A 292 5.70 5.30 15.33
CA GLY A 292 6.24 6.65 15.56
C GLY A 292 6.32 7.40 14.24
N VAL A 293 5.98 8.68 14.21
CA VAL A 293 6.07 9.49 12.99
C VAL A 293 6.85 10.77 13.26
N VAL A 294 7.82 11.05 12.40
CA VAL A 294 8.53 12.33 12.32
C VAL A 294 8.33 12.88 10.93
N VAL A 295 7.79 14.09 10.83
CA VAL A 295 7.65 14.79 9.56
C VAL A 295 8.94 15.52 9.26
N LEU A 296 9.39 15.46 8.03
CA LEU A 296 10.60 16.13 7.56
C LEU A 296 10.23 16.99 6.35
N VAL A 297 10.43 18.30 6.44
CA VAL A 297 10.13 19.22 5.33
C VAL A 297 11.40 19.42 4.49
N ASN A 298 11.45 18.79 3.32
CA ASN A 298 12.59 18.84 2.41
C ASN A 298 12.43 19.95 1.35
N LYS A 299 13.53 20.31 0.68
CA LYS A 299 13.60 21.43 -0.29
C LYS A 299 13.29 22.80 0.32
N TRP A 300 13.55 22.94 1.62
CA TRP A 300 13.34 24.19 2.35
C TRP A 300 14.21 25.36 1.84
N ASP A 301 15.27 25.06 1.09
CA ASP A 301 16.08 26.02 0.37
C ASP A 301 15.33 26.73 -0.76
N LEU A 302 14.30 26.11 -1.34
CA LEU A 302 13.49 26.68 -2.43
C LEU A 302 12.39 27.63 -1.94
N VAL A 303 12.04 27.58 -0.65
CA VAL A 303 11.00 28.42 -0.07
C VAL A 303 11.53 29.83 0.19
N ALA A 304 10.80 30.85 -0.28
CA ALA A 304 11.10 32.25 0.03
C ALA A 304 10.94 32.50 1.54
N LYS A 305 11.95 33.15 2.15
CA LYS A 305 12.05 33.28 3.61
C LYS A 305 11.72 34.70 4.03
N GLU A 306 10.72 34.83 4.88
CA GLU A 306 10.36 36.03 5.61
C GLU A 306 10.50 35.79 7.13
N THR A 307 10.17 36.80 7.93
CA THR A 307 10.17 36.65 9.39
C THR A 307 9.13 35.59 9.77
N ASN A 308 9.51 34.62 10.61
CA ASN A 308 8.66 33.53 11.11
C ASN A 308 8.15 32.47 10.09
N THR A 309 8.62 32.45 8.83
CA THR A 309 8.15 31.48 7.81
C THR A 309 8.14 30.02 8.31
N ALA A 310 9.19 29.59 9.03
CA ALA A 310 9.25 28.22 9.57
C ALA A 310 8.13 27.93 10.59
N LYS A 311 7.86 28.86 11.51
CA LYS A 311 6.81 28.70 12.53
C LYS A 311 5.41 28.67 11.91
N GLU A 312 5.18 29.51 10.91
CA GLU A 312 3.89 29.58 10.20
C GLU A 312 3.63 28.31 9.37
N TYR A 313 4.68 27.77 8.74
CA TYR A 313 4.62 26.51 8.01
C TYR A 313 4.33 25.34 8.94
N GLU A 314 5.06 25.24 10.06
CA GLU A 314 4.84 24.23 11.09
C GLU A 314 3.40 24.29 11.63
N ALA A 315 2.89 25.48 11.94
CA ALA A 315 1.52 25.67 12.41
C ALA A 315 0.49 25.22 11.36
N THR A 316 0.77 25.45 10.08
CA THR A 316 -0.09 25.02 8.97
C THR A 316 -0.11 23.50 8.84
N LEU A 317 1.05 22.85 8.95
CA LEU A 317 1.15 21.39 8.94
C LEU A 317 0.44 20.77 10.14
N LYS A 318 0.66 21.28 11.36
CA LYS A 318 -0.01 20.78 12.57
C LYS A 318 -1.54 20.87 12.48
N LYS A 319 -2.09 21.92 11.85
CA LYS A 319 -3.53 22.02 11.59
C LYS A 319 -4.02 20.94 10.62
N ARG A 320 -3.24 20.59 9.61
CA ARG A 320 -3.58 19.53 8.63
C ARG A 320 -3.44 18.13 9.22
N LEU A 321 -2.52 17.94 10.16
CA LEU A 321 -2.28 16.68 10.88
C LEU A 321 -3.17 16.51 12.12
N ALA A 322 -4.04 17.49 12.42
CA ALA A 322 -4.98 17.39 13.53
C ALA A 322 -5.84 16.12 13.42
N PRO A 323 -6.18 15.45 14.55
CA PRO A 323 -6.04 15.92 15.93
C PRO A 323 -4.64 15.70 16.55
N PHE A 324 -3.68 15.15 15.81
CA PHE A 324 -2.34 14.89 16.33
C PHE A 324 -1.55 16.20 16.48
N SER A 325 -1.14 16.52 17.70
CA SER A 325 -0.50 17.81 18.06
C SER A 325 0.95 17.66 18.54
N ASP A 326 1.36 16.43 18.80
CA ASP A 326 2.65 15.98 19.31
C ASP A 326 3.60 15.48 18.22
N VAL A 327 3.18 15.51 16.95
CA VAL A 327 3.99 15.09 15.81
C VAL A 327 5.20 16.05 15.65
N PRO A 328 6.44 15.54 15.71
CA PRO A 328 7.63 16.34 15.40
C PRO A 328 7.68 16.67 13.90
N ILE A 329 8.05 17.91 13.57
CA ILE A 329 8.16 18.47 12.21
C ILE A 329 9.52 19.16 12.06
#